data_AF-A0A967YHF6-F1
#
_entry.id   AF-A0A967YHF6-F1
#
_cell.length_a   1.000
_cell.length_b   1.000
_cell.length_c   1.000
_cell.angle_alpha   90.00
_cell.angle_beta   90.00
_cell.angle_gamma   90.00
#
_symmetry.space_group_name_H-M   'P 1'
#
loop_
_entity.id
_entity.type
_entity.pdbx_description
1 polymer ?
#
loop_
_entity_poly.entity_id
_entity_poly.type
_entity_poly.pdbx_seq_one_letter_code
_entity_poly.pdbx_strand_id
1 'polypeptide(L)' 'YKIFLWIVGFFLFAYFMPVENVRFGLAIHESLALLKWYAQEHVILCLVPAFFIAGTIAVFVSQAAVIKYFGAAAKKWLSY' A
#
# COMPACT_ATOMS: atom_id res chain seq x y z
N TYR A 1 11.04 -31.69 -21.04
CA TYR A 1 12.38 -31.09 -20.87
C TYR A 1 12.38 -29.61 -20.47
N LYS A 2 11.62 -28.70 -21.11
CA LYS A 2 11.58 -27.26 -20.72
C LYS A 2 11.26 -27.00 -19.23
N ILE A 3 10.26 -27.68 -18.66
CA ILE A 3 9.90 -27.58 -17.24
C ILE A 3 11.07 -27.99 -16.33
N PHE A 4 11.80 -29.04 -16.71
CA PHE A 4 12.90 -29.59 -15.90
C PHE A 4 14.08 -28.61 -15.85
N LEU A 5 14.38 -27.93 -16.97
CA LEU A 5 15.37 -26.85 -17.03
C LEU A 5 14.99 -25.66 -16.15
N TRP A 6 13.71 -25.30 -16.10
CA TRP A 6 13.23 -24.18 -15.29
C TRP A 6 13.32 -24.49 -13.78
N ILE A 7 12.97 -25.71 -13.38
CA ILE A 7 13.11 -26.19 -11.99
C ILE A 7 14.58 -26.21 -11.57
N VAL A 8 15.48 -26.75 -12.41
CA VAL A 8 16.92 -26.77 -12.10
C VAL A 8 17.50 -25.37 -12.04
N GLY A 9 17.12 -24.47 -12.96
CA GLY A 9 17.57 -23.08 -12.94
C GLY A 9 17.09 -22.32 -11.70
N PHE A 10 15.83 -22.50 -11.31
CA PHE A 10 15.28 -21.91 -10.08
C PHE A 10 15.97 -22.46 -8.83
N PHE A 11 16.23 -23.77 -8.78
CA PHE A 11 16.92 -24.42 -7.67
C PHE A 11 18.36 -23.95 -7.53
N LEU A 12 19.09 -23.83 -8.65
CA LEU A 12 20.46 -23.33 -8.65
C LEU A 12 20.53 -21.85 -8.24
N PHE A 13 19.56 -21.05 -8.66
CA PHE A 13 19.43 -19.65 -8.23
C PHE A 13 19.16 -19.53 -6.73
N ALA A 14 18.26 -20.36 -6.19
CA ALA A 14 17.99 -20.42 -4.75
C ALA A 14 19.20 -20.92 -3.95
N TYR A 15 19.95 -21.89 -4.48
CA TYR A 15 21.18 -22.41 -3.86
C TYR A 15 22.31 -21.37 -3.85
N PHE A 16 22.42 -20.55 -4.90
CA PHE A 16 23.43 -19.50 -4.98
C PHE A 16 23.06 -18.25 -4.18
N MET A 17 21.82 -18.15 -3.69
CA MET A 17 21.41 -17.06 -2.82
C MET A 17 22.14 -17.18 -1.47
N PRO A 18 22.94 -16.18 -1.08
CA PRO A 18 23.77 -16.26 0.13
C PRO A 18 22.94 -15.98 1.39
N VAL A 19 22.02 -16.89 1.72
CA VAL A 19 21.10 -16.79 2.87
C VAL A 19 21.86 -16.95 4.20
N GLU A 20 23.02 -17.62 4.20
CA GLU A 20 23.85 -17.81 5.41
C GLU A 20 24.75 -16.60 5.74
N ASN A 21 24.86 -15.62 4.84
CA ASN A 21 25.63 -14.42 5.13
C ASN A 21 24.89 -13.55 6.14
N VAL A 22 25.52 -13.30 7.30
CA VAL A 22 25.00 -12.44 8.37
C VAL A 22 24.62 -11.04 7.85
N ARG A 23 25.31 -10.55 6.81
CA ARG A 23 25.01 -9.28 6.12
C ARG A 23 23.69 -9.32 5.34
N PHE A 24 23.35 -10.44 4.70
CA PHE A 24 22.11 -10.58 3.94
C PHE A 24 20.91 -10.70 4.88
N GLY A 25 21.04 -11.50 5.94
CA GLY A 25 20.03 -11.59 7.00
C GLY A 25 19.77 -10.25 7.69
N LEU A 26 20.83 -9.50 8.03
CA LEU A 26 20.68 -8.15 8.59
C LEU A 26 20.02 -7.20 7.60
N ALA A 27 20.42 -7.18 6.33
CA ALA A 27 19.87 -6.24 5.34
C ALA A 27 18.37 -6.47 5.11
N ILE A 28 17.92 -7.72 5.08
CA ILE A 28 16.49 -8.05 4.97
C ILE A 28 15.75 -7.66 6.25
N HIS A 29 16.32 -7.94 7.42
CA HIS A 29 15.67 -7.57 8.69
C HIS A 29 15.57 -6.06 8.87
N GLU A 30 16.63 -5.32 8.54
CA GLU A 30 16.70 -3.87 8.66
C GLU A 30 15.79 -3.19 7.64
N SER A 31 15.73 -3.67 6.39
CA SER A 31 14.78 -3.16 5.39
C SER A 31 13.32 -3.38 5.79
N LEU A 32 12.97 -4.54 6.35
CA LEU A 32 11.63 -4.81 6.88
C LEU A 32 11.32 -3.96 8.12
N ALA A 33 12.29 -3.78 9.02
CA ALA A 33 12.14 -2.95 10.21
C ALA A 33 11.93 -1.48 9.85
N LEU A 34 12.70 -0.95 8.89
CA LEU A 34 12.53 0.41 8.35
C LEU A 34 11.16 0.57 7.68
N LEU A 35 10.73 -0.42 6.88
CA LEU A 35 9.41 -0.38 6.25
C LEU A 35 8.28 -0.37 7.29
N LYS A 36 8.39 -1.19 8.35
CA LYS A 36 7.45 -1.22 9.47
C LYS A 36 7.41 0.13 10.19
N TRP A 37 8.57 0.71 10.45
CA TRP A 37 8.69 1.99 11.15
C TRP A 37 8.14 3.15 10.29
N TYR A 38 8.42 3.15 8.99
CA TYR A 38 7.84 4.11 8.03
C TYR A 38 6.33 3.97 7.91
N ALA A 39 5.81 2.74 7.84
CA ALA A 39 4.38 2.48 7.82
C ALA A 39 3.72 2.93 9.14
N GLN A 40 4.35 2.74 10.30
CA GLN A 40 3.81 3.27 11.54
C GLN A 40 3.84 4.81 11.57
N GLU A 41 4.98 5.45 11.35
CA GLU A 41 5.09 6.89 11.53
C GLU A 41 4.28 7.67 10.48
N HIS A 42 4.41 7.33 9.19
CA HIS A 42 3.85 8.14 8.12
C HIS A 42 2.38 7.83 7.83
N VAL A 43 1.97 6.56 7.94
CA VAL A 43 0.57 6.18 7.70
C VAL A 43 -0.29 6.57 8.89
N ILE A 44 0.16 6.41 10.13
CA ILE A 44 -0.68 6.73 11.30
C ILE A 44 -0.95 8.24 11.39
N LEU A 45 0.04 9.09 11.12
CA LEU A 45 -0.10 10.54 11.24
C LEU A 45 -1.05 11.15 10.20
N CYS A 46 -1.10 10.62 8.96
CA CYS A 46 -1.91 11.20 7.87
C CYS A 46 -3.22 10.44 7.63
N LEU A 47 -3.19 9.10 7.70
CA LEU A 47 -4.31 8.24 7.33
C LEU A 47 -5.39 8.22 8.41
N VAL A 48 -5.02 8.29 9.70
CA VAL A 48 -5.97 8.33 10.82
C VAL A 48 -6.85 9.59 10.79
N PRO A 49 -6.31 10.82 10.69
CA PRO A 49 -7.15 12.00 10.58
C PRO A 49 -7.91 12.05 9.24
N ALA A 50 -7.30 11.63 8.13
CA ALA A 50 -7.98 11.60 6.84
C ALA A 50 -9.18 10.65 6.83
N PHE A 51 -9.05 9.43 7.37
CA PHE A 51 -10.16 8.49 7.48
C PHE A 51 -11.22 8.93 8.49
N PHE A 52 -10.84 9.62 9.55
CA PHE A 52 -11.80 10.20 10.49
C PHE A 52 -12.64 11.30 9.82
N ILE A 53 -12.00 12.19 9.06
CA ILE A 53 -12.69 13.23 8.28
C ILE A 53 -13.54 12.59 7.17
N ALA A 54 -13.02 11.64 6.41
CA ALA A 54 -13.78 10.94 5.38
C ALA A 54 -14.96 10.15 5.95
N GLY A 55 -14.78 9.50 7.11
CA GLY A 55 -15.82 8.76 7.81
C GLY A 55 -16.94 9.67 8.34
N THR A 56 -16.58 10.80 8.96
CA THR A 56 -17.57 11.82 9.37
C THR A 56 -18.32 12.38 8.18
N ILE A 57 -17.63 12.76 7.09
CA ILE A 57 -18.26 13.20 5.85
C ILE A 57 -19.15 12.09 5.29
N ALA A 58 -18.74 10.82 5.28
CA ALA A 58 -19.54 9.72 4.77
C ALA A 58 -20.83 9.46 5.57
N VAL A 59 -20.81 9.73 6.88
CA VAL A 59 -21.99 9.58 7.76
C VAL A 59 -22.90 10.81 7.73
N PHE A 60 -22.34 12.02 7.60
CA PHE A 60 -23.11 13.27 7.59
C PHE A 60 -23.55 13.75 6.19
N VAL A 61 -22.82 13.37 5.14
CA VAL A 61 -23.22 13.66 3.76
C VAL A 61 -24.24 12.61 3.32
N SER A 62 -25.51 12.94 3.48
CA SER A 62 -26.61 12.14 2.92
C SER A 62 -26.38 11.95 1.41
N GLN A 63 -26.59 10.72 0.93
CA GLN A 63 -26.46 10.36 -0.50
C GLN A 63 -27.24 11.31 -1.44
N ALA A 64 -28.29 11.97 -0.94
CA ALA A 64 -29.06 12.99 -1.64
C ALA A 64 -28.27 14.28 -1.98
N ALA A 65 -27.32 14.69 -1.13
CA ALA A 65 -26.49 15.88 -1.38
C ALA A 65 -25.35 15.59 -2.38
N VAL A 66 -24.77 14.38 -2.36
CA VAL A 66 -23.73 13.96 -3.32
C VAL A 66 -24.30 13.89 -4.74
N ILE A 67 -25.52 13.36 -4.92
CA ILE A 67 -26.14 13.32 -6.25
C ILE A 67 -26.55 14.74 -6.71
N LYS A 68 -26.85 15.66 -5.78
CA LYS A 68 -27.19 17.06 -6.09
C LYS A 68 -25.98 17.92 -6.45
N TYR A 69 -24.80 17.70 -5.86
CA TYR A 69 -23.59 18.51 -6.09
C TYR A 69 -22.48 17.80 -6.90
N PHE A 70 -22.52 16.48 -7.02
CA PHE A 70 -21.56 15.64 -7.77
C PHE A 70 -22.22 14.61 -8.71
N GLY A 71 -23.56 14.53 -8.77
CA GLY A 71 -24.24 13.75 -9.82
C GLY A 71 -24.01 14.37 -11.20
N ALA A 72 -24.16 13.58 -12.27
CA ALA A 72 -23.89 13.94 -13.67
C ALA A 72 -24.58 15.23 -14.21
N ALA A 73 -25.40 15.90 -13.40
CA ALA A 73 -26.10 17.14 -13.69
C ALA A 73 -25.67 18.35 -12.82
N ALA A 74 -24.58 18.26 -12.03
CA ALA A 74 -24.16 19.35 -11.15
C ALA A 74 -23.31 20.42 -11.87
N LYS A 75 -23.71 21.69 -11.71
CA LYS A 75 -23.13 22.87 -12.37
C LYS A 75 -21.70 23.14 -11.89
N LYS A 76 -20.76 23.15 -12.84
CA LYS A 76 -19.30 23.44 -12.73
C LYS A 76 -18.88 24.71 -11.97
N TRP A 77 -19.81 25.52 -11.48
CA TRP A 77 -19.50 26.82 -10.85
C TRP A 77 -19.40 26.77 -9.32
N LEU A 78 -19.78 25.65 -8.69
CA LEU A 78 -19.60 25.44 -7.25
C LEU A 78 -18.41 24.52 -6.93
N SER A 79 -17.64 24.12 -7.95
CA SER A 79 -16.47 23.24 -7.83
C SER A 79 -15.15 23.99 -8.01
N TYR A 80 -15.13 25.30 -7.72
CA TYR A 80 -13.89 26.06 -7.55
C TYR A 80 -13.97 26.93 -6.31
#